data_AF-A0A6M1LPS5-F1
#
_entry.id   AF-A0A6M1LPS5-F1
#
_cell.length_a   1.000
_cell.length_b   1.000
_cell.length_c   1.000
_cell.angle_alpha   90.00
_cell.angle_beta   90.00
_cell.angle_gamma   90.00
#
_symmetry.space_group_name_H-M   'P 1'
#
loop_
_entity.id
_entity.type
_entity.pdbx_description
1 polymer ?
#
loop_
_entity_poly.entity_id
_entity_poly.type
_entity_poly.pdbx_seq_one_letter_code
_entity_poly.pdbx_strand_id
1 'polypeptide(L)'
;MSPEVLHALQSVAASPSERVLLFALASRESRFVATARNPASSARGLMQFTRTTWLEAVRDHGPAHGLAFHADALSTDPETGTISARDSRLLEELLVLRDDPNLSAAFAMARLGLEKENLAPVLRRPVTDADLYLVHFLGPVGARRFLRELARAPSQRASDVVGPDAVAANRNVFVARNGRHRSLGQVHAAVRQDLWRQRAVYAGLMGGAGPGRAEVAEAR
;
A
#
# COMPACT_ATOMS: atom_id res chain seq x y z
N MET A 1 -4.84 -1.64 -18.91
CA MET A 1 -5.69 -1.21 -17.79
C MET A 1 -7.06 -0.86 -18.35
N SER A 2 -8.15 -1.32 -17.74
CA SER A 2 -9.50 -1.00 -18.23
C SER A 2 -9.93 0.42 -17.85
N PRO A 3 -10.94 1.00 -18.52
CA PRO A 3 -11.51 2.29 -18.13
C PRO A 3 -12.03 2.31 -16.69
N GLU A 4 -12.62 1.22 -16.19
CA GLU A 4 -13.12 1.14 -14.82
C GLU A 4 -11.98 1.22 -13.80
N VAL A 5 -10.87 0.50 -14.05
CA VAL A 5 -9.69 0.56 -13.17
C VAL A 5 -9.06 1.95 -13.19
N LEU A 6 -8.96 2.57 -14.37
CA LEU A 6 -8.45 3.93 -14.49
C LEU A 6 -9.30 4.92 -13.67
N HIS A 7 -10.62 4.84 -13.82
CA HIS A 7 -11.55 5.68 -13.09
C HIS A 7 -11.44 5.47 -11.58
N ALA A 8 -11.46 4.21 -11.13
CA ALA A 8 -11.36 3.86 -9.71
C ALA A 8 -10.09 4.44 -9.07
N LEU A 9 -8.94 4.34 -9.74
CA LEU A 9 -7.68 4.88 -9.22
C LEU A 9 -7.62 6.42 -9.25
N GLN A 10 -8.38 7.05 -10.14
CA GLN A 10 -8.46 8.51 -10.26
C GLN A 10 -9.41 9.13 -9.24
N SER A 11 -10.55 8.50 -8.98
CA SER A 11 -11.66 9.07 -8.22
C SER A 11 -11.45 9.10 -6.72
N VAL A 12 -10.67 8.15 -6.17
CA VAL A 12 -10.52 7.99 -4.71
C VAL A 12 -9.37 8.81 -4.11
N ALA A 13 -8.43 9.27 -4.92
CA ALA A 13 -7.23 9.94 -4.44
C ALA A 13 -7.38 11.46 -4.48
N ALA A 14 -7.23 12.11 -3.32
CA ALA A 14 -7.48 13.53 -3.12
C ALA A 14 -6.36 14.42 -3.71
N SER A 15 -5.17 13.87 -3.91
CA SER A 15 -4.00 14.60 -4.42
C SER A 15 -3.27 13.87 -5.55
N PRO A 16 -2.45 14.57 -6.36
CA PRO A 16 -1.59 13.94 -7.37
C PRO A 16 -0.60 12.92 -6.78
N SER A 17 -0.07 13.17 -5.58
CA SER A 17 0.87 12.27 -4.91
C SER A 17 0.18 10.97 -4.47
N GLU A 18 -1.02 11.08 -3.88
CA GLU A 18 -1.83 9.91 -3.52
C GLU A 18 -2.21 9.08 -4.75
N ARG A 19 -2.56 9.74 -5.87
CA ARG A 19 -2.82 9.03 -7.14
C ARG A 19 -1.62 8.22 -7.58
N VAL A 20 -0.43 8.81 -7.55
CA VAL A 20 0.80 8.13 -7.95
C VAL A 20 1.06 6.92 -7.07
N LEU A 21 0.93 7.09 -5.74
CA LEU A 21 1.12 5.99 -4.80
C LEU A 21 0.11 4.86 -5.04
N LEU A 22 -1.16 5.20 -5.28
CA LEU A 22 -2.21 4.22 -5.52
C LEU A 22 -1.99 3.46 -6.85
N PHE A 23 -1.59 4.15 -7.92
CA PHE A 23 -1.21 3.51 -9.18
C PHE A 23 0.01 2.61 -9.01
N ALA A 24 0.99 3.04 -8.22
CA ALA A 24 2.18 2.26 -7.94
C ALA A 24 1.86 0.94 -7.26
N LEU A 25 0.99 1.00 -6.24
CA LEU A 25 0.48 -0.17 -5.55
C LEU A 25 -0.31 -1.06 -6.50
N ALA A 26 -1.30 -0.54 -7.23
CA ALA A 26 -2.09 -1.33 -8.18
C ALA A 26 -1.22 -2.02 -9.26
N SER A 27 -0.20 -1.32 -9.77
CA SER A 27 0.72 -1.90 -10.75
C SER A 27 1.52 -3.06 -10.17
N ARG A 28 1.97 -2.92 -8.92
CA ARG A 28 2.77 -3.94 -8.23
C ARG A 28 1.91 -5.13 -7.83
N GLU A 29 0.73 -4.87 -7.29
CA GLU A 29 -0.16 -5.88 -6.73
C GLU A 29 -0.80 -6.75 -7.81
N SER A 30 -1.36 -6.14 -8.84
CA SER A 30 -2.20 -6.86 -9.81
C SER A 30 -1.85 -6.60 -11.26
N ARG A 31 -0.86 -5.72 -11.54
CA ARG A 31 -0.62 -5.18 -12.88
C ARG A 31 -1.89 -4.58 -13.49
N PHE A 32 -2.69 -3.91 -12.64
CA PHE A 32 -3.97 -3.29 -12.99
C PHE A 32 -5.08 -4.26 -13.41
N VAL A 33 -5.00 -5.53 -12.99
CA VAL A 33 -6.05 -6.53 -13.25
C VAL A 33 -7.00 -6.56 -12.05
N ALA A 34 -8.21 -6.02 -12.23
CA ALA A 34 -9.21 -5.90 -11.16
C ALA A 34 -9.59 -7.24 -10.52
N THR A 35 -9.51 -8.34 -11.26
CA THR A 35 -9.87 -9.69 -10.81
C THR A 35 -8.65 -10.59 -10.55
N ALA A 36 -7.46 -10.00 -10.37
CA ALA A 36 -6.23 -10.75 -10.15
C ALA A 36 -6.33 -11.67 -8.94
N ARG A 37 -5.78 -12.89 -9.05
CA ARG A 37 -5.77 -13.89 -7.98
C ARG A 37 -4.35 -14.38 -7.75
N ASN A 38 -3.93 -14.37 -6.49
CA ASN A 38 -2.66 -14.97 -6.10
C ASN A 38 -2.86 -16.47 -5.83
N PRO A 39 -2.15 -17.39 -6.51
CA PRO A 39 -2.31 -18.82 -6.29
C PRO A 39 -1.73 -19.31 -4.95
N ALA A 40 -0.87 -18.52 -4.30
CA ALA A 40 -0.20 -18.89 -3.05
C ALA A 40 -0.87 -18.30 -1.80
N SER A 41 -1.95 -17.51 -1.95
CA SER A 41 -2.63 -16.88 -0.82
C SER A 41 -4.10 -16.57 -1.12
N SER A 42 -4.79 -15.96 -0.15
CA SER A 42 -6.16 -15.46 -0.37
C SER A 42 -6.21 -14.08 -1.03
N ALA A 43 -5.07 -13.51 -1.41
CA ALA A 43 -4.99 -12.20 -2.04
C ALA A 43 -5.73 -12.17 -3.38
N ARG A 44 -6.62 -11.18 -3.53
CA ARG A 44 -7.47 -11.02 -4.70
C ARG A 44 -7.75 -9.55 -4.97
N GLY A 45 -8.00 -9.22 -6.22
CA GLY A 45 -8.47 -7.89 -6.60
C GLY A 45 -7.36 -6.98 -7.11
N LEU A 46 -7.75 -5.76 -7.50
CA LEU A 46 -6.85 -4.69 -7.95
C LEU A 46 -5.69 -4.43 -6.96
N MET A 47 -6.01 -4.45 -5.65
CA MET A 47 -5.08 -4.18 -4.56
C MET A 47 -4.68 -5.43 -3.75
N GLN A 48 -4.95 -6.63 -4.28
CA GLN A 48 -4.54 -7.92 -3.69
C GLN A 48 -4.87 -8.07 -2.19
N PHE A 49 -6.05 -7.62 -1.78
CA PHE A 49 -6.51 -7.81 -0.40
C PHE A 49 -6.64 -9.30 -0.06
N THR A 50 -6.03 -9.70 1.05
CA THR A 50 -6.25 -11.03 1.65
C THR A 50 -7.66 -11.09 2.24
N ARG A 51 -8.13 -12.30 2.58
CA ARG A 51 -9.43 -12.47 3.23
C ARG A 51 -9.54 -11.62 4.50
N THR A 52 -8.55 -11.70 5.38
CA THR A 52 -8.54 -10.99 6.66
C THR A 52 -8.53 -9.48 6.46
N THR A 53 -7.59 -8.97 5.67
CA THR A 53 -7.45 -7.51 5.44
C THR A 53 -8.65 -6.90 4.72
N TRP A 54 -9.33 -7.68 3.87
CA TRP A 54 -10.58 -7.25 3.24
C TRP A 54 -11.72 -7.11 4.24
N LEU A 55 -11.92 -8.12 5.10
CA LEU A 55 -12.99 -8.08 6.09
C LEU A 55 -12.77 -6.96 7.11
N GLU A 56 -11.51 -6.69 7.49
CA GLU A 56 -11.16 -5.50 8.28
C GLU A 56 -11.58 -4.21 7.55
N ALA A 57 -11.23 -4.07 6.27
CA ALA A 57 -11.57 -2.88 5.51
C ALA A 57 -13.09 -2.69 5.32
N VAL A 58 -13.84 -3.78 5.11
CA VAL A 58 -15.30 -3.73 5.05
C VAL A 58 -15.87 -3.29 6.40
N ARG A 59 -15.39 -3.86 7.52
CA ARG A 59 -15.85 -3.47 8.86
C ARG A 59 -15.57 -1.99 9.14
N ASP A 60 -14.34 -1.55 8.87
CA ASP A 60 -13.83 -0.25 9.33
C ASP A 60 -14.18 0.90 8.36
N HIS A 61 -14.33 0.61 7.07
CA HIS A 61 -14.53 1.62 6.02
C HIS A 61 -15.75 1.36 5.15
N GLY A 62 -16.30 0.14 5.15
CA GLY A 62 -17.49 -0.21 4.38
C GLY A 62 -18.70 0.73 4.56
N PRO A 63 -19.01 1.23 5.78
CA PRO A 63 -20.12 2.16 5.97
C PRO A 63 -20.03 3.43 5.11
N ALA A 64 -18.82 3.98 4.93
CA ALA A 64 -18.59 5.16 4.08
C ALA A 64 -18.71 4.86 2.58
N HIS A 65 -18.75 3.59 2.20
CA HIS A 65 -18.76 3.12 0.81
C HIS A 65 -20.01 2.28 0.48
N GLY A 66 -21.14 2.53 1.17
CA GLY A 66 -22.42 1.88 0.89
C GLY A 66 -22.54 0.45 1.41
N LEU A 67 -21.60 0.00 2.25
CA LEU A 67 -21.58 -1.35 2.83
C LEU A 67 -21.95 -1.35 4.33
N ALA A 68 -22.67 -0.33 4.82
CA ALA A 68 -23.05 -0.24 6.24
C ALA A 68 -23.74 -1.50 6.76
N PHE A 69 -24.75 -2.01 6.02
CA PHE A 69 -25.43 -3.25 6.38
C PHE A 69 -24.50 -4.47 6.41
N HIS A 70 -23.53 -4.53 5.49
CA HIS A 70 -22.59 -5.64 5.44
C HIS A 70 -21.60 -5.57 6.61
N ALA A 71 -21.13 -4.37 6.96
CA ALA A 71 -20.25 -4.13 8.09
C ALA A 71 -20.92 -4.51 9.42
N ASP A 72 -22.20 -4.15 9.61
CA ASP A 72 -22.99 -4.51 10.80
C ASP A 72 -23.24 -6.02 10.92
N ALA A 73 -23.14 -6.75 9.81
CA ALA A 73 -23.27 -8.19 9.77
C ALA A 73 -21.93 -8.94 9.97
N LEU A 74 -20.83 -8.20 10.18
CA LEU A 74 -19.55 -8.76 10.60
C LEU A 74 -19.43 -8.77 12.12
N SER A 75 -18.83 -9.84 12.64
CA SER A 75 -18.49 -9.99 14.05
C SER A 75 -16.98 -10.11 14.18
N THR A 76 -16.41 -9.49 15.22
CA THR A 76 -15.00 -9.67 15.59
C THR A 76 -14.95 -10.51 16.85
N ASP A 77 -14.25 -11.64 16.79
CA ASP A 77 -13.99 -12.47 17.95
C ASP A 77 -13.06 -11.72 18.93
N PRO A 78 -13.47 -11.50 20.19
CA PRO A 78 -12.71 -10.65 21.13
C PRO A 78 -11.40 -11.29 21.62
N GLU A 79 -11.25 -12.61 21.53
CA GLU A 79 -10.06 -13.33 22.00
C GLU A 79 -8.98 -13.40 20.91
N THR A 80 -9.39 -13.68 19.69
CA THR A 80 -8.51 -13.94 18.54
C THR A 80 -8.41 -12.76 17.58
N GLY A 81 -9.36 -11.82 17.63
CA GLY A 81 -9.48 -10.74 16.66
C GLY A 81 -10.01 -11.19 15.28
N THR A 82 -10.42 -12.45 15.15
CA THR A 82 -10.89 -12.99 13.85
C THR A 82 -12.20 -12.34 13.45
N ILE A 83 -12.28 -11.86 12.21
CA ILE A 83 -13.51 -11.30 11.64
C ILE A 83 -14.26 -12.40 10.88
N SER A 84 -15.54 -12.59 11.23
CA SER A 84 -16.47 -13.50 10.57
C SER A 84 -17.74 -12.75 10.16
N ALA A 85 -18.54 -13.34 9.28
CA ALA A 85 -19.86 -12.82 8.93
C ALA A 85 -20.95 -13.69 9.58
N ARG A 86 -22.15 -13.12 9.72
CA ARG A 86 -23.33 -13.82 10.28
C ARG A 86 -23.62 -15.16 9.60
N ASP A 87 -23.41 -15.25 8.28
CA ASP A 87 -23.57 -16.49 7.52
C ASP A 87 -22.56 -16.60 6.36
N SER A 88 -22.40 -17.82 5.84
CA SER A 88 -21.43 -18.15 4.80
C SER A 88 -21.73 -17.51 3.44
N ARG A 89 -23.01 -17.27 3.11
CA ARG A 89 -23.39 -16.68 1.82
C ARG A 89 -22.98 -15.22 1.78
N LEU A 90 -23.30 -14.47 2.83
CA LEU A 90 -22.87 -13.08 2.99
C LEU A 90 -21.34 -12.96 2.95
N LEU A 91 -20.64 -13.88 3.61
CA LEU A 91 -19.19 -13.93 3.59
C LEU A 91 -18.64 -14.12 2.17
N GLU A 92 -19.20 -15.03 1.38
CA GLU A 92 -18.80 -15.24 -0.01
C GLU A 92 -19.05 -13.99 -0.87
N GLU A 93 -20.22 -13.36 -0.73
CA GLU A 93 -20.58 -12.11 -1.39
C GLU A 93 -19.55 -11.02 -1.08
N LEU A 94 -19.26 -10.81 0.22
CA LEU A 94 -18.25 -9.86 0.65
C LEU A 94 -16.88 -10.15 0.04
N LEU A 95 -16.46 -11.42 -0.01
CA LEU A 95 -15.14 -11.77 -0.53
C LEU A 95 -15.02 -11.63 -2.05
N VAL A 96 -16.12 -11.66 -2.79
CA VAL A 96 -16.17 -11.39 -4.23
C VAL A 96 -16.03 -9.89 -4.53
N LEU A 97 -16.50 -9.01 -3.65
CA LEU A 97 -16.38 -7.54 -3.82
C LEU A 97 -14.93 -7.04 -3.92
N ARG A 98 -13.93 -7.88 -3.60
CA ARG A 98 -12.51 -7.59 -3.89
C ARG A 98 -12.22 -7.35 -5.37
N ASP A 99 -13.06 -7.90 -6.25
CA ASP A 99 -12.97 -7.71 -7.69
C ASP A 99 -13.50 -6.35 -8.16
N ASP A 100 -14.25 -5.63 -7.32
CA ASP A 100 -14.70 -4.29 -7.62
C ASP A 100 -13.51 -3.32 -7.52
N PRO A 101 -13.05 -2.72 -8.63
CA PRO A 101 -11.90 -1.84 -8.60
C PRO A 101 -12.17 -0.57 -7.78
N ASN A 102 -13.41 -0.08 -7.70
CA ASN A 102 -13.74 1.12 -6.93
C ASN A 102 -13.62 0.86 -5.43
N LEU A 103 -14.23 -0.22 -4.93
CA LEU A 103 -14.10 -0.60 -3.52
C LEU A 103 -12.66 -0.96 -3.16
N SER A 104 -11.96 -1.69 -4.04
CA SER A 104 -10.55 -2.05 -3.84
C SER A 104 -9.66 -0.80 -3.73
N ALA A 105 -9.83 0.17 -4.64
CA ALA A 105 -9.09 1.43 -4.61
C ALA A 105 -9.45 2.29 -3.39
N ALA A 106 -10.75 2.39 -3.06
CA ALA A 106 -11.24 3.19 -1.93
C ALA A 106 -10.71 2.66 -0.59
N PHE A 107 -10.79 1.35 -0.36
CA PHE A 107 -10.29 0.73 0.86
C PHE A 107 -8.77 0.81 0.96
N ALA A 108 -8.04 0.70 -0.16
CA ALA A 108 -6.60 0.92 -0.15
C ALA A 108 -6.26 2.36 0.27
N MET A 109 -6.96 3.35 -0.26
CA MET A 109 -6.77 4.75 0.13
C MET A 109 -7.12 5.03 1.58
N ALA A 110 -8.25 4.51 2.07
CA ALA A 110 -8.65 4.66 3.46
C ALA A 110 -7.59 4.10 4.43
N ARG A 111 -7.05 2.92 4.11
CA ARG A 111 -5.97 2.31 4.89
C ARG A 111 -4.65 3.08 4.80
N LEU A 112 -4.30 3.63 3.64
CA LEU A 112 -3.13 4.51 3.50
C LEU A 112 -3.27 5.78 4.35
N GLY A 113 -4.47 6.36 4.41
CA GLY A 113 -4.79 7.48 5.30
C GLY A 113 -4.55 7.12 6.77
N LEU A 114 -5.07 5.99 7.23
CA LEU A 114 -4.86 5.50 8.59
C LEU A 114 -3.37 5.23 8.89
N GLU A 115 -2.63 4.63 7.97
CA GLU A 115 -1.19 4.38 8.15
C GLU A 115 -0.40 5.69 8.19
N LYS A 116 -0.81 6.71 7.44
CA LYS A 116 -0.24 8.06 7.52
C LYS A 116 -0.44 8.66 8.91
N GLU A 117 -1.65 8.56 9.46
CA GLU A 117 -1.96 9.02 10.82
C GLU A 117 -1.16 8.26 11.87
N ASN A 118 -1.03 6.93 11.73
CA ASN A 118 -0.25 6.09 12.63
C ASN A 118 1.27 6.36 12.58
N LEU A 119 1.78 6.76 11.41
CA LEU A 119 3.20 7.11 11.25
C LEU A 119 3.53 8.53 11.71
N ALA A 120 2.60 9.48 11.57
CA ALA A 120 2.83 10.87 11.93
C ALA A 120 3.42 11.10 13.33
N PRO A 121 2.93 10.48 14.43
CA PRO A 121 3.51 10.69 15.77
C PRO A 121 4.88 10.00 15.93
N VAL A 122 5.19 9.00 15.09
CA VAL A 122 6.46 8.28 15.12
C VAL A 122 7.56 9.07 14.42
N LEU A 123 7.19 9.83 13.38
CA LEU A 123 8.13 10.58 12.56
C LEU A 123 8.14 12.05 12.98
N ARG A 124 9.31 12.57 13.35
CA ARG A 124 9.50 14.02 13.65
C ARG A 124 9.58 14.87 12.38
N ARG A 125 8.90 14.44 11.31
CA ARG A 125 8.83 15.07 9.99
C ARG A 125 7.53 14.65 9.30
N PRO A 126 7.07 15.36 8.25
CA PRO A 126 5.94 14.91 7.45
C PRO A 126 6.15 13.48 6.91
N VAL A 127 5.07 12.69 6.90
CA VAL A 127 5.03 11.36 6.29
C VAL A 127 5.03 11.53 4.77
N THR A 128 5.97 10.87 4.10
CA THR A 128 6.14 10.88 2.64
C THR A 128 5.51 9.65 1.99
N ASP A 129 5.24 9.69 0.70
CA ASP A 129 4.73 8.53 -0.06
C ASP A 129 5.68 7.34 0.02
N ALA A 130 7.00 7.58 0.10
CA ALA A 130 7.99 6.53 0.27
C ALA A 130 7.87 5.82 1.63
N ASP A 131 7.48 6.54 2.69
CA ASP A 131 7.23 5.95 4.01
C ASP A 131 5.98 5.05 3.97
N LEU A 132 4.91 5.52 3.32
CA LEU A 132 3.68 4.75 3.14
C LEU A 132 3.90 3.52 2.26
N TYR A 133 4.69 3.65 1.19
CA TYR A 133 5.04 2.51 0.34
C TYR A 133 5.91 1.48 1.08
N LEU A 134 6.77 1.92 1.99
CA LEU A 134 7.52 1.01 2.88
C LEU A 134 6.60 0.23 3.82
N VAL A 135 5.45 0.78 4.25
CA VAL A 135 4.45 0.04 5.05
C VAL A 135 3.93 -1.17 4.30
N HIS A 136 3.58 -1.02 3.03
CA HIS A 136 3.10 -2.13 2.21
C HIS A 136 4.15 -3.25 2.10
N PHE A 137 5.42 -2.86 1.95
CA PHE A 137 6.53 -3.77 1.71
C PHE A 137 7.08 -4.47 2.98
N LEU A 138 7.12 -3.75 4.12
CA LEU A 138 7.67 -4.24 5.38
C LEU A 138 6.59 -4.69 6.38
N GLY A 139 5.32 -4.45 6.06
CA GLY A 139 4.25 -4.39 7.02
C GLY A 139 4.35 -3.17 7.95
N PRO A 140 3.27 -2.81 8.67
CA PRO A 140 3.25 -1.63 9.54
C PRO A 140 4.31 -1.65 10.64
N VAL A 141 4.52 -2.82 11.27
CA VAL A 141 5.52 -2.97 12.35
C VAL A 141 6.94 -2.82 11.80
N GLY A 142 7.26 -3.49 10.70
CA GLY A 142 8.57 -3.44 10.07
C GLY A 142 8.90 -2.04 9.55
N ALA A 143 7.94 -1.36 8.92
CA ALA A 143 8.10 0.01 8.47
C ALA A 143 8.33 1.00 9.60
N ARG A 144 7.54 0.91 10.69
CA ARG A 144 7.78 1.75 11.88
C ARG A 144 9.18 1.54 12.46
N ARG A 145 9.65 0.29 12.55
CA ARG A 145 11.02 -0.01 13.01
C ARG A 145 12.05 0.60 12.05
N PHE A 146 11.92 0.35 10.75
CA PHE A 146 12.81 0.87 9.72
C PHE A 146 12.91 2.40 9.76
N LEU A 147 11.77 3.09 9.80
CA LEU A 147 11.73 4.56 9.73
C LEU A 147 12.28 5.23 11.00
N ARG A 148 12.09 4.62 12.18
CA ARG A 148 12.73 5.08 13.41
C ARG A 148 14.25 4.97 13.34
N GLU A 149 14.77 3.83 12.88
CA GLU A 149 16.21 3.64 12.74
C GLU A 149 16.78 4.52 11.62
N LEU A 150 16.05 4.74 10.54
CA LEU A 150 16.46 5.65 9.46
C LEU A 150 16.71 7.06 10.00
N ALA A 151 15.86 7.55 10.90
CA ALA A 151 16.02 8.86 11.51
C ALA A 151 17.24 8.95 12.46
N ARG A 152 17.69 7.81 13.02
CA ARG A 152 18.81 7.75 13.98
C ARG A 152 20.15 7.45 13.33
N ALA A 153 20.18 6.47 12.42
CA ALA A 153 21.39 5.89 11.85
C ALA A 153 21.21 5.56 10.35
N PRO A 154 21.07 6.57 9.45
CA PRO A 154 20.76 6.34 8.04
C PRO A 154 21.84 5.54 7.27
N SER A 155 23.07 5.46 7.80
CA SER A 155 24.18 4.67 7.27
C SER A 155 24.17 3.20 7.72
N GLN A 156 23.35 2.82 8.71
CA GLN A 156 23.20 1.44 9.15
C GLN A 156 22.67 0.56 8.01
N ARG A 157 23.13 -0.69 7.92
CA ARG A 157 22.63 -1.65 6.94
C ARG A 157 21.16 -1.97 7.21
N ALA A 158 20.33 -1.85 6.18
CA ALA A 158 18.89 -2.06 6.33
C ALA A 158 18.53 -3.50 6.74
N SER A 159 19.33 -4.48 6.29
CA SER A 159 19.17 -5.89 6.65
C SER A 159 19.36 -6.20 8.14
N ASP A 160 19.98 -5.29 8.89
CA ASP A 160 20.18 -5.47 10.34
C ASP A 160 18.94 -4.99 11.13
N VAL A 161 18.04 -4.26 10.46
CA VAL A 161 16.85 -3.64 11.06
C VAL A 161 15.56 -4.37 10.69
N VAL A 162 15.47 -4.93 9.49
CA VAL A 162 14.27 -5.64 9.00
C VAL A 162 14.46 -7.15 9.05
N GLY A 163 13.35 -7.90 9.01
CA GLY A 163 13.40 -9.37 9.00
C GLY A 163 14.00 -9.94 7.71
N PRO A 164 14.62 -11.14 7.77
CA PRO A 164 15.26 -11.77 6.61
C PRO A 164 14.26 -12.05 5.47
N ASP A 165 13.01 -12.37 5.78
CA ASP A 165 11.97 -12.63 4.77
C ASP A 165 11.66 -11.39 3.94
N ALA A 166 11.61 -10.21 4.58
CA ALA A 166 11.41 -8.95 3.88
C ALA A 166 12.57 -8.64 2.93
N VAL A 167 13.80 -8.96 3.36
CA VAL A 167 15.01 -8.84 2.52
C VAL A 167 14.96 -9.80 1.35
N ALA A 168 14.61 -11.07 1.58
CA ALA A 168 14.55 -12.10 0.56
C ALA A 168 13.48 -11.81 -0.49
N ALA A 169 12.27 -11.46 -0.06
CA ALA A 169 11.14 -11.12 -0.94
C ALA A 169 11.44 -9.90 -1.83
N ASN A 170 12.39 -9.06 -1.41
CA ASN A 170 12.65 -7.78 -2.06
C ASN A 170 14.14 -7.46 -2.21
N ARG A 171 14.90 -8.49 -2.59
CA ARG A 171 16.36 -8.42 -2.63
C ARG A 171 16.90 -7.28 -3.48
N ASN A 172 16.22 -6.94 -4.57
CA ASN A 172 16.60 -5.83 -5.47
C ASN A 172 16.54 -4.45 -4.81
N VAL A 173 15.78 -4.29 -3.72
CA VAL A 173 15.69 -3.06 -2.93
C VAL A 173 16.75 -3.02 -1.83
N PHE A 174 17.00 -4.14 -1.15
CA PHE A 174 17.95 -4.21 -0.04
C PHE A 174 19.40 -4.47 -0.45
N VAL A 175 19.64 -5.09 -1.60
CA VAL A 175 20.95 -5.54 -2.02
C VAL A 175 21.27 -4.95 -3.38
N ALA A 176 22.41 -4.27 -3.48
CA ALA A 176 22.91 -3.71 -4.73
C ALA A 176 23.36 -4.84 -5.68
N ARG A 177 23.51 -4.51 -6.97
CA ARG A 177 23.91 -5.49 -8.00
C ARG A 177 25.24 -6.18 -7.71
N ASN A 178 26.16 -5.49 -7.03
CA ASN A 178 27.45 -6.02 -6.58
C ASN A 178 27.37 -6.85 -5.28
N GLY A 179 26.17 -7.20 -4.81
CA GLY A 179 25.96 -7.99 -3.60
C GLY A 179 26.04 -7.19 -2.29
N ARG A 180 26.38 -5.89 -2.34
CA ARG A 180 26.45 -5.07 -1.12
C ARG A 180 25.06 -4.77 -0.58
N HIS A 181 24.86 -5.02 0.72
CA HIS A 181 23.65 -4.63 1.44
C HIS A 181 23.57 -3.10 1.52
N ARG A 182 22.42 -2.54 1.14
CA ARG A 182 22.15 -1.10 1.17
C ARG A 182 21.92 -0.63 2.60
N SER A 183 22.28 0.61 2.88
CA SER A 183 21.91 1.28 4.13
C SER A 183 20.42 1.63 4.17
N LEU A 184 19.89 1.96 5.35
CA LEU A 184 18.52 2.47 5.51
C LEU A 184 18.25 3.65 4.58
N GLY A 185 19.15 4.64 4.55
CA GLY A 185 19.03 5.81 3.67
C GLY A 185 19.04 5.45 2.19
N GLN A 186 19.88 4.49 1.79
CA GLN A 186 19.93 4.01 0.40
C GLN A 186 18.67 3.23 0.00
N VAL A 187 18.09 2.44 0.91
CA VAL A 187 16.82 1.75 0.67
C VAL A 187 15.67 2.75 0.53
N HIS A 188 15.57 3.72 1.45
CA HIS A 188 14.53 4.76 1.39
C HIS A 188 14.63 5.59 0.10
N ALA A 189 15.85 6.02 -0.27
CA ALA A 189 16.09 6.73 -1.52
C ALA A 189 15.74 5.89 -2.76
N ALA A 190 16.05 4.59 -2.76
CA ALA A 190 15.70 3.70 -3.87
C ALA A 190 14.18 3.54 -4.04
N VAL A 191 13.43 3.42 -2.93
CA VAL A 191 11.96 3.37 -2.94
C VAL A 191 11.38 4.67 -3.47
N ARG A 192 11.86 5.80 -2.95
CA ARG A 192 11.42 7.13 -3.40
C ARG A 192 11.69 7.35 -4.90
N GLN A 193 12.86 6.94 -5.37
CA GLN A 193 13.19 7.04 -6.80
C GLN A 193 12.31 6.13 -7.67
N ASP A 194 11.93 4.95 -7.17
CA ASP A 194 11.03 4.06 -7.88
C ASP A 194 9.63 4.66 -8.03
N LEU A 195 9.06 5.17 -6.93
CA LEU A 195 7.80 5.91 -6.97
C LEU A 195 7.86 7.12 -7.91
N TRP A 196 8.98 7.85 -7.92
CA TRP A 196 9.15 8.97 -8.84
C TRP A 196 9.19 8.53 -10.31
N ARG A 197 9.87 7.43 -10.64
CA ARG A 197 9.84 6.88 -12.02
C ARG A 197 8.43 6.49 -12.43
N GLN A 198 7.71 5.84 -11.53
CA GLN A 198 6.32 5.47 -11.75
C GLN A 198 5.45 6.72 -11.94
N ARG A 199 5.67 7.78 -11.15
CA ARG A 199 5.03 9.09 -11.34
C ARG A 199 5.27 9.66 -12.72
N ALA A 200 6.49 9.61 -13.24
CA ALA A 200 6.80 10.13 -14.57
C ALA A 200 6.06 9.34 -15.67
N VAL A 201 6.00 8.02 -15.54
CA VAL A 201 5.24 7.14 -16.45
C VAL A 201 3.74 7.46 -16.39
N TYR A 202 3.16 7.54 -15.19
CA TYR A 202 1.73 7.79 -15.04
C TYR A 202 1.35 9.25 -15.34
N ALA A 203 2.19 10.24 -15.04
CA ALA A 203 1.96 11.63 -15.45
C ALA A 203 1.89 11.76 -16.98
N GLY A 204 2.78 11.07 -17.71
CA GLY A 204 2.73 10.99 -19.17
C GLY A 204 1.46 10.32 -19.70
N LEU A 205 0.97 9.28 -19.01
CA LEU A 205 -0.29 8.60 -19.36
C LEU A 205 -1.55 9.41 -18.99
N MET A 206 -1.45 10.31 -18.01
CA MET A 206 -2.57 11.08 -17.44
C MET A 206 -2.65 12.52 -17.98
N GLY A 207 -1.84 12.87 -18.99
CA GLY A 207 -1.82 14.20 -19.61
C GLY A 207 -1.40 15.34 -18.67
N GLY A 208 -0.77 15.04 -17.53
CA GLY A 208 -0.37 16.01 -16.52
C GLY A 208 1.06 16.51 -16.73
N ALA A 209 1.32 17.78 -16.38
CA ALA A 209 2.68 18.31 -16.29
C ALA A 209 3.51 17.42 -15.35
N GLY A 210 4.71 17.02 -15.81
CA GLY A 210 5.65 16.21 -15.03
C GLY A 210 6.00 16.84 -13.67
N PRO A 211 6.68 16.09 -12.78
CA PRO A 211 6.93 16.52 -11.40
C PRO A 211 7.53 17.92 -11.35
N GLY A 212 6.90 18.80 -10.56
CA GLY A 212 7.22 20.22 -10.47
C GLY A 212 8.61 20.46 -9.89
N ARG A 213 9.23 21.61 -10.25
CA ARG A 213 10.62 21.96 -9.91
C ARG A 213 10.98 21.88 -8.42
N ALA A 214 10.01 21.97 -7.50
CA ALA A 214 10.24 21.78 -6.06
C ALA A 214 10.52 20.30 -5.67
N GLU A 215 9.88 19.34 -6.34
CA GLU A 215 10.10 17.89 -6.10
C GLU A 215 11.43 17.39 -6.72
N VAL A 216 11.95 18.10 -7.72
CA VAL A 216 13.25 17.80 -8.35
C VAL A 216 14.41 18.07 -7.39
N ALA A 217 14.24 18.99 -6.44
CA ALA A 217 15.25 19.30 -5.42
C ALA A 217 15.35 18.21 -4.34
N GLU A 218 14.25 17.51 -4.02
CA GLU A 218 14.28 16.37 -3.10
C GLU A 218 14.84 15.10 -3.76
N ALA A 219 14.76 14.97 -5.10
CA ALA A 219 15.21 13.80 -5.87
C ALA A 219 16.73 13.70 -6.10
N ARG A 220 17.52 14.70 -5.70
CA ARG A 220 18.99 14.71 -5.78
C ARG A 220 19.62 14.42 -4.42
#